data_AF-A0A521VCF0-F1
#
_entry.id   AF-A0A521VCF0-F1
#
_cell.length_a   1.000
_cell.length_b   1.000
_cell.length_c   1.000
_cell.angle_alpha   90.00
_cell.angle_beta   90.00
_cell.angle_gamma   90.00
#
_symmetry.space_group_name_H-M   'P 1'
#
loop_
_entity.id
_entity.type
_entity.pdbx_description
1 polymer ?
#
loop_
_entity_poly.entity_id
_entity_poly.type
_entity_poly.pdbx_seq_one_letter_code
_entity_poly.pdbx_strand_id
1 'polypeptide(L)'
;MSSENTYNYTVVRQFALMTVVWGVVGMLVGVIIAAQLLWPELNLEIPWLSYGRLRPLHTNAVIFAFGGCALFATSYYVVQRTCHTRLFGAGLAAFTFWGWQAVIVLAAVTLPLGYTSGKEYAELEWPID
;
A
#
# COMPACT_ATOMS: atom_id res chain seq x y z
N MET A 1 4.03 38.28 -2.29
CA MET A 1 3.49 37.45 -1.20
C MET A 1 3.32 36.04 -1.73
N SER A 2 4.29 35.17 -1.48
CA SER A 2 4.11 33.73 -1.69
C SER A 2 2.96 33.30 -0.78
N SER A 3 1.82 32.95 -1.37
CA SER A 3 0.71 32.35 -0.66
C SER A 3 1.22 31.07 0.01
N GLU A 4 1.65 31.16 1.26
CA GLU A 4 1.83 29.99 2.11
C GLU A 4 0.48 29.30 2.13
N ASN A 5 0.40 28.20 1.38
CA ASN A 5 -0.77 27.35 1.34
C ASN A 5 -1.09 27.00 2.80
N THR A 6 -2.25 27.45 3.31
CA THR A 6 -2.67 27.26 4.70
C THR A 6 -2.57 25.79 5.13
N TYR A 7 -2.61 24.86 4.16
CA TYR A 7 -2.46 23.42 4.36
C TYR A 7 -1.37 22.82 3.45
N ASN A 8 -0.77 21.73 3.91
CA ASN A 8 0.15 20.92 3.14
C ASN A 8 -0.64 19.88 2.32
N TYR A 9 -0.90 20.19 1.04
CA TYR A 9 -1.58 19.27 0.13
C TYR A 9 -0.66 18.37 -0.71
N THR A 10 0.65 18.60 -0.67
CA THR A 10 1.59 17.79 -1.46
C THR A 10 1.50 16.32 -1.05
N VAL A 11 1.63 16.05 0.26
CA VAL A 11 1.57 14.68 0.80
C VAL A 11 0.19 14.05 0.64
N VAL A 12 -0.88 14.84 0.81
CA VAL A 12 -2.27 14.39 0.59
C VAL A 12 -2.46 13.93 -0.85
N ARG A 13 -1.98 14.72 -1.82
CA ARG A 13 -2.08 14.39 -3.25
C ARG A 13 -1.26 13.15 -3.60
N GLN A 14 -0.06 13.02 -3.04
CA GLN A 14 0.80 11.86 -3.23
C GLN A 14 0.12 10.58 -2.74
N PHE A 15 -0.39 10.58 -1.51
CA PHE A 15 -1.12 9.42 -0.99
C PHE A 15 -2.42 9.17 -1.75
N ALA A 16 -3.21 10.19 -2.09
CA ALA A 16 -4.45 9.99 -2.84
C ALA A 16 -4.21 9.36 -4.22
N LEU A 17 -3.16 9.77 -4.92
CA LEU A 17 -2.76 9.17 -6.18
C LEU A 17 -2.32 7.71 -5.98
N MET A 18 -1.47 7.46 -4.97
CA MET A 18 -1.00 6.10 -4.67
C MET A 18 -2.11 5.18 -4.16
N THR A 19 -3.14 5.71 -3.50
CA THR A 19 -4.37 4.95 -3.18
C THR A 19 -4.98 4.40 -4.45
N VAL A 20 -5.17 5.21 -5.49
CA VAL A 20 -5.75 4.72 -6.75
C VAL A 20 -4.83 3.68 -7.41
N VAL A 21 -3.52 3.96 -7.48
CA VAL A 21 -2.54 3.03 -8.08
C VAL A 21 -2.56 1.68 -7.37
N TRP A 22 -2.45 1.67 -6.04
CA TRP A 22 -2.44 0.43 -5.27
C TRP A 22 -3.80 -0.24 -5.20
N GLY A 23 -4.90 0.51 -5.31
CA GLY A 23 -6.24 -0.03 -5.48
C GLY A 23 -6.35 -0.85 -6.75
N VAL A 24 -5.89 -0.30 -7.88
CA VAL A 24 -5.85 -1.02 -9.17
C VAL A 24 -4.95 -2.26 -9.07
N VAL A 25 -3.73 -2.12 -8.56
CA VAL A 25 -2.79 -3.25 -8.43
C VAL A 25 -3.34 -4.35 -7.52
N GLY A 26 -3.78 -4.00 -6.31
CA GLY A 26 -4.30 -4.96 -5.34
C GLY A 26 -5.54 -5.70 -5.85
N MET A 27 -6.50 -4.99 -6.44
CA MET A 27 -7.69 -5.61 -7.02
C MET A 27 -7.36 -6.47 -8.24
N LEU A 28 -6.41 -6.07 -9.09
CA LEU A 28 -5.96 -6.86 -10.24
C LEU A 28 -5.32 -8.18 -9.81
N VAL A 29 -4.44 -8.17 -8.79
CA VAL A 29 -3.90 -9.42 -8.21
C VAL A 29 -5.04 -10.27 -7.64
N GLY A 30 -6.06 -9.64 -7.05
CA GLY A 30 -7.28 -10.31 -6.59
C GLY A 30 -8.02 -11.05 -7.70
N VAL A 31 -8.19 -10.42 -8.86
CA VAL A 31 -8.79 -11.04 -10.05
C VAL A 31 -7.93 -12.21 -10.55
N ILE A 32 -6.60 -12.06 -10.56
CA ILE A 32 -5.67 -13.12 -10.97
C ILE A 32 -5.79 -14.34 -10.05
N ILE A 33 -5.72 -14.17 -8.73
CA ILE A 33 -5.81 -15.30 -7.80
C ILE A 33 -7.20 -15.92 -7.79
N ALA A 34 -8.27 -15.14 -8.03
CA ALA A 34 -9.61 -15.66 -8.23
C ALA A 34 -9.70 -16.54 -9.50
N ALA A 35 -9.06 -16.12 -10.59
CA ALA A 35 -8.97 -16.91 -11.81
C ALA A 35 -8.15 -18.20 -11.61
N GLN A 36 -7.09 -18.16 -10.81
CA GLN A 36 -6.29 -19.35 -10.46
C GLN A 36 -7.07 -20.40 -9.66
N LEU A 37 -8.08 -19.98 -8.87
CA LEU A 37 -8.97 -20.92 -8.19
C LEU A 37 -9.91 -21.66 -9.16
N LEU A 38 -10.27 -21.02 -10.28
CA LEU A 38 -11.13 -21.62 -11.31
C LEU A 38 -10.32 -22.42 -12.35
N TRP A 39 -9.16 -21.90 -12.75
CA TRP A 39 -8.24 -22.47 -13.73
C TRP A 39 -6.83 -22.58 -13.13
N PRO A 40 -6.51 -23.68 -12.43
CA PRO A 40 -5.22 -23.89 -11.78
C PRO A 40 -4.02 -23.81 -12.71
N GLU A 41 -4.21 -24.01 -14.02
CA GLU A 41 -3.19 -23.89 -15.06
C GLU A 41 -2.60 -22.47 -15.13
N LEU A 42 -3.34 -21.46 -14.68
CA LEU A 42 -2.87 -20.06 -14.60
C LEU A 42 -1.77 -19.83 -13.55
N ASN A 43 -1.41 -20.84 -12.74
CA ASN A 43 -0.21 -20.79 -11.91
C ASN A 43 1.09 -20.93 -12.74
N LEU A 44 0.99 -21.44 -13.98
CA LEU A 44 2.10 -21.61 -14.93
C LEU A 44 3.28 -22.45 -14.41
N GLU A 45 3.09 -23.20 -13.31
CA GLU A 45 4.16 -23.91 -12.58
C GLU A 45 5.32 -22.99 -12.13
N ILE A 46 5.06 -21.68 -12.03
CA ILE A 46 6.05 -20.67 -11.62
C ILE A 46 5.85 -20.35 -10.13
N PRO A 47 6.85 -20.56 -9.25
CA PRO A 47 6.66 -20.44 -7.79
C PRO A 47 6.09 -19.09 -7.32
N TRP A 48 6.59 -17.98 -7.85
CA TRP A 48 6.15 -16.63 -7.47
C TRP A 48 4.81 -16.20 -8.08
N LEU A 49 4.28 -16.95 -9.05
CA LEU A 49 2.92 -16.75 -9.56
C LEU A 49 1.91 -17.70 -8.92
N SER A 50 2.34 -18.61 -8.04
CA SER A 50 1.42 -19.54 -7.38
C SER A 50 0.42 -18.83 -6.48
N TYR A 51 -0.82 -19.35 -6.44
CA TYR A 51 -1.88 -18.83 -5.57
C TYR A 51 -1.43 -18.64 -4.11
N GLY A 52 -0.68 -19.60 -3.57
CA GLY A 52 -0.19 -19.55 -2.19
C GLY A 52 0.70 -18.33 -1.87
N ARG A 53 1.45 -17.82 -2.86
CA ARG A 53 2.32 -16.64 -2.69
C ARG A 53 1.65 -15.34 -3.13
N LEU A 54 0.79 -15.39 -4.15
CA LEU A 54 0.04 -14.22 -4.60
C LEU A 54 -1.12 -13.85 -3.66
N ARG A 55 -1.70 -14.80 -2.92
CA ARG A 55 -2.74 -14.51 -1.92
C ARG A 55 -2.29 -13.52 -0.85
N PRO A 56 -1.19 -13.74 -0.10
CA PRO A 56 -0.75 -12.75 0.89
C PRO A 56 -0.33 -11.43 0.25
N LEU A 57 0.20 -11.45 -0.98
CA LEU A 57 0.47 -10.22 -1.74
C LEU A 57 -0.82 -9.43 -2.01
N HIS A 58 -1.89 -10.09 -2.49
CA HIS A 58 -3.19 -9.46 -2.70
C HIS A 58 -3.72 -8.84 -1.40
N THR A 59 -3.73 -9.61 -0.31
CA THR A 59 -4.23 -9.14 1.00
C THR A 59 -3.47 -7.91 1.47
N ASN A 60 -2.13 -7.93 1.44
CA ASN A 60 -1.30 -6.80 1.86
C ASN A 60 -1.47 -5.58 0.94
N ALA A 61 -1.55 -5.79 -0.38
CA ALA A 61 -1.76 -4.72 -1.34
C ALA A 61 -3.14 -4.05 -1.18
N VAL A 62 -4.20 -4.81 -0.92
CA VAL A 62 -5.54 -4.22 -0.74
C VAL A 62 -5.67 -3.53 0.62
N ILE A 63 -5.15 -4.12 1.70
CA ILE A 63 -5.33 -3.58 3.05
C ILE A 63 -4.33 -2.47 3.33
N PHE A 64 -3.03 -2.74 3.23
CA PHE A 64 -2.00 -1.79 3.67
C PHE A 64 -1.58 -0.83 2.56
N ALA A 65 -1.51 -1.28 1.30
CA ALA A 65 -1.19 -0.36 0.22
C ALA A 65 -2.39 0.52 -0.15
N PHE A 66 -3.49 -0.06 -0.62
CA PHE A 66 -4.71 0.69 -0.96
C PHE A 66 -5.33 1.34 0.28
N GLY A 67 -5.76 0.53 1.27
CA GLY A 67 -6.42 1.02 2.47
C GLY A 67 -5.53 1.93 3.32
N GLY A 68 -4.26 1.56 3.50
CA GLY A 68 -3.30 2.40 4.24
C GLY A 68 -3.05 3.74 3.55
N CYS A 69 -2.79 3.79 2.23
CA CYS A 69 -2.67 5.08 1.53
C CYS A 69 -3.96 5.91 1.61
N ALA A 70 -5.13 5.27 1.53
CA ALA A 70 -6.42 5.96 1.68
C ALA A 70 -6.55 6.62 3.06
N LEU A 71 -6.15 5.90 4.12
CA LEU A 71 -6.15 6.42 5.49
C LEU A 71 -5.12 7.54 5.67
N PHE A 72 -3.92 7.44 5.09
CA PHE A 72 -2.93 8.53 5.13
C PHE A 72 -3.44 9.79 4.42
N ALA A 73 -3.96 9.67 3.20
CA ALA A 73 -4.52 10.80 2.46
C ALA A 73 -5.67 11.46 3.23
N THR A 74 -6.61 10.64 3.73
CA THR A 74 -7.81 11.11 4.43
C THR A 74 -7.45 11.77 5.75
N SER A 75 -6.64 11.12 6.58
CA SER A 75 -6.24 11.67 7.88
C SER A 75 -5.47 12.97 7.75
N TYR A 76 -4.48 13.04 6.85
CA TYR A 76 -3.71 14.28 6.60
C TYR A 76 -4.56 15.40 6.03
N TYR A 77 -5.57 15.09 5.21
CA TYR A 77 -6.49 16.11 4.73
C TYR A 77 -7.43 16.60 5.84
N VAL A 78 -8.09 15.67 6.53
CA VAL A 78 -9.12 15.95 7.53
C VAL A 78 -8.53 16.70 8.72
N VAL A 79 -7.43 16.22 9.32
CA VAL A 79 -6.86 16.80 10.54
C VAL A 79 -6.46 18.27 10.36
N GLN A 80 -5.92 18.61 9.18
CA GLN A 80 -5.54 19.98 8.84
C GLN A 80 -6.77 20.89 8.77
N ARG A 81 -7.84 20.41 8.13
CA ARG A 81 -9.08 21.17 7.93
C ARG A 81 -9.87 21.33 9.23
N THR A 82 -10.03 20.26 10.01
CA THR A 82 -10.84 20.27 11.23
C THR A 82 -10.21 21.10 12.34
N CYS A 83 -8.88 21.15 12.40
CA CYS A 83 -8.15 21.95 13.39
C CYS A 83 -7.70 23.30 12.84
N HIS A 84 -8.00 23.60 11.57
CA HIS A 84 -7.59 24.81 10.87
C HIS A 84 -6.10 25.14 10.98
N THR A 85 -5.24 24.11 10.96
CA THR A 85 -3.79 24.27 11.07
C THR A 85 -3.06 23.43 10.03
N ARG A 86 -1.86 23.86 9.64
CA ARG A 86 -1.01 23.13 8.71
C ARG A 86 -0.47 21.87 9.38
N LEU A 87 -0.27 20.82 8.59
CA LEU A 87 0.30 19.55 9.07
C LEU A 87 1.67 19.78 9.73
N PHE A 88 1.82 19.28 10.95
CA PHE A 88 3.07 19.35 11.69
C PHE A 88 4.17 18.56 10.99
N GLY A 89 5.39 19.10 11.00
CA GLY A 89 6.60 18.43 10.49
C GLY A 89 6.49 18.06 9.00
N ALA A 90 6.59 19.04 8.10
CA ALA A 90 6.48 18.78 6.65
C ALA A 90 7.47 17.72 6.14
N GLY A 91 8.70 17.69 6.68
CA GLY A 91 9.68 16.64 6.38
C GLY A 91 9.28 15.26 6.91
N LEU A 92 8.63 15.20 8.08
CA LEU A 92 8.12 13.96 8.67
C LEU A 92 6.96 13.38 7.84
N ALA A 93 6.05 14.23 7.35
CA ALA A 93 4.97 13.79 6.47
C ALA A 93 5.50 13.25 5.11
N ALA A 94 6.58 13.83 4.59
CA ALA A 94 7.24 13.28 3.41
C ALA A 94 7.94 11.94 3.71
N PHE A 95 8.54 11.80 4.89
CA PHE A 95 9.12 10.54 5.36
C PHE A 95 8.07 9.43 5.47
N THR A 96 6.91 9.70 6.05
CA THR A 96 5.84 8.69 6.13
C THR A 96 5.35 8.28 4.76
N PHE A 97 5.27 9.20 3.78
CA PHE A 97 4.97 8.84 2.40
C PHE A 97 6.02 7.88 1.83
N TRP A 98 7.28 8.30 1.73
CA TRP A 98 8.31 7.47 1.10
C TRP A 98 8.58 6.18 1.86
N GLY A 99 8.51 6.20 3.20
CA GLY A 99 8.61 5.03 4.04
C GLY A 99 7.49 4.03 3.77
N TRP A 100 6.24 4.50 3.70
CA TRP A 100 5.11 3.62 3.38
C TRP A 100 5.20 3.03 1.97
N GLN A 101 5.64 3.84 0.98
CA GLN A 101 5.89 3.34 -0.37
C GLN A 101 6.99 2.27 -0.38
N ALA A 102 8.06 2.45 0.40
CA ALA A 102 9.12 1.45 0.52
C ALA A 102 8.61 0.15 1.14
N VAL A 103 7.80 0.21 2.20
CA VAL A 103 7.16 -0.97 2.82
C VAL A 103 6.32 -1.73 1.80
N ILE A 104 5.49 -1.03 1.01
CA ILE A 104 4.65 -1.67 -0.02
C ILE A 104 5.49 -2.31 -1.12
N VAL A 105 6.54 -1.64 -1.58
CA VAL A 105 7.45 -2.21 -2.60
C VAL A 105 8.19 -3.43 -2.06
N LEU A 106 8.62 -3.40 -0.80
CA LEU A 106 9.23 -4.55 -0.14
C LEU A 106 8.23 -5.72 -0.09
N ALA A 107 6.98 -5.49 0.32
CA ALA A 107 5.92 -6.52 0.29
C ALA A 107 5.71 -7.11 -1.11
N ALA A 108 5.72 -6.27 -2.14
CA ALA A 108 5.56 -6.68 -3.54
C ALA A 108 6.71 -7.57 -4.04
N VAL A 109 7.90 -7.44 -3.46
CA VAL A 109 9.08 -8.25 -3.81
C VAL A 109 9.15 -9.50 -2.93
N THR A 110 9.02 -9.36 -1.62
CA THR A 110 9.32 -10.43 -0.66
C THR A 110 8.25 -11.52 -0.62
N LEU A 111 6.97 -11.17 -0.72
CA LEU A 111 5.88 -12.15 -0.65
C LEU A 111 5.87 -13.11 -1.85
N PRO A 112 6.03 -12.67 -3.11
CA PRO A 112 6.19 -13.59 -4.23
C PRO A 112 7.47 -14.44 -4.16
N LEU A 113 8.54 -13.92 -3.55
CA LEU A 113 9.76 -14.70 -3.30
C LEU A 113 9.56 -15.77 -2.22
N GLY A 114 8.48 -15.67 -1.42
CA GLY A 114 8.09 -16.66 -0.42
C GLY A 114 8.61 -16.36 0.98
N TYR A 115 9.11 -15.15 1.23
CA TYR A 115 9.46 -14.69 2.57
C TYR A 115 8.17 -14.26 3.26
N THR A 116 7.68 -15.09 4.19
CA THR A 116 6.44 -14.84 4.91
C THR A 116 6.46 -15.48 6.30
N SER A 117 5.96 -14.75 7.28
CA SER A 117 5.76 -15.26 8.64
C SER A 117 4.62 -16.30 8.73
N GLY A 118 3.75 -16.34 7.71
CA GLY A 118 2.56 -17.21 7.65
C GLY A 118 1.39 -16.75 8.54
N LYS A 119 1.52 -15.62 9.23
CA LYS A 119 0.46 -15.01 10.04
C LYS A 119 -0.37 -14.08 9.16
N GLU A 120 -1.68 -14.34 9.06
CA GLU A 120 -2.55 -13.50 8.22
C GLU A 120 -2.52 -12.04 8.67
N TYR A 121 -2.39 -11.12 7.71
CA TYR A 121 -2.25 -9.68 7.90
C TYR A 121 -0.97 -9.22 8.63
N ALA A 122 -0.03 -10.14 8.86
CA ALA A 122 1.29 -9.89 9.44
C ALA A 122 2.35 -10.74 8.70
N GLU A 123 2.16 -10.93 7.39
CA GLU A 123 2.98 -11.85 6.59
C GLU A 123 4.39 -11.34 6.34
N LEU A 124 4.61 -10.02 6.41
CA LEU A 124 5.94 -9.43 6.19
C LEU A 124 6.94 -9.91 7.25
N GLU A 125 8.20 -10.01 6.86
CA GLU A 125 9.26 -10.45 7.76
C GLU A 125 9.71 -9.32 8.68
N TRP A 126 10.34 -9.70 9.79
CA TRP A 126 10.81 -8.81 10.86
C TRP A 126 11.61 -7.55 10.46
N PRO A 127 12.34 -7.47 9.33
CA PRO A 127 12.98 -6.21 8.93
C PRO A 127 12.00 -5.16 8.39
N ILE A 128 10.78 -5.58 8.04
CA ILE A 128 9.71 -4.76 7.45
C ILE A 128 8.64 -4.42 8.50
N ASP A 129 8.47 -5.27 9.53
CA ASP A 129 7.64 -5.01 10.72
C ASP A 129 7.96 -3.66 11.39
#